data_AF-A0A816TXZ6-F1
#
_entry.id   AF-A0A816TXZ6-F1
#
_cell.length_a   1.000
_cell.length_b   1.000
_cell.length_c   1.000
_cell.angle_alpha   90.00
_cell.angle_beta   90.00
_cell.angle_gamma   90.00
#
_symmetry.space_group_name_H-M   'P 1'
#
loop_
_entity.id
_entity.type
_entity.pdbx_description
1 polymer ?
#
loop_
_entity_poly.entity_id
_entity_poly.type
_entity_poly.pdbx_seq_one_letter_code
_entity_poly.pdbx_strand_id
1 'polypeptide(L)'
;MEKPYYVRNHNIFTSGNMLSYPAGGSTNIYMENEDGRAYYSFEIIDKIYDNYVEHGFIPIIELDFMPLDLVPDSKDLSSDWAMGRDVGHESYEQNKWKLPPKDYKKWQQLIEIFANHLYGRYGEQVQNWYFEVWNEPNLTNYWLGSVEDYCKLYDYSVEAIKRVNKSFKIGGPATSDIGTEFLKQFLDHVTSGKNYVTNETGTAIDFISFHTKGIVMEILD
;
A
#
# COMPACT_ATOMS: atom_id res chain seq x y z
N MET A 1 -9.60 17.23 -26.56
CA MET A 1 -10.13 16.51 -25.39
C MET A 1 -9.09 16.59 -24.30
N GLU A 2 -9.51 17.03 -23.12
CA GLU A 2 -8.66 17.08 -21.93
C GLU A 2 -8.27 15.65 -21.52
N LYS A 3 -7.04 15.45 -21.05
CA LYS A 3 -6.58 14.13 -20.59
C LYS A 3 -7.22 13.84 -19.22
N PRO A 4 -7.53 12.58 -18.91
CA PRO A 4 -8.01 12.23 -17.58
C PRO A 4 -6.99 12.61 -16.51
N TYR A 5 -7.48 13.07 -15.36
CA TYR A 5 -6.66 13.40 -14.21
C TYR A 5 -6.38 12.13 -13.40
N TYR A 6 -5.17 12.02 -12.88
CA TYR A 6 -4.78 10.93 -11.99
C TYR A 6 -4.93 11.37 -10.53
N VAL A 7 -5.44 10.49 -9.67
CA VAL A 7 -5.61 10.76 -8.24
C VAL A 7 -4.83 9.72 -7.45
N ARG A 8 -3.98 10.20 -6.53
CA ARG A 8 -3.10 9.38 -5.68
C ARG A 8 -3.34 9.78 -4.23
N ASN A 9 -3.60 8.83 -3.35
CA ASN A 9 -3.80 9.07 -1.92
C ASN A 9 -3.34 7.88 -1.08
N HIS A 10 -2.95 8.17 0.15
CA HIS A 10 -2.59 7.21 1.19
C HIS A 10 -3.80 6.47 1.78
N ASN A 11 -3.49 5.51 2.64
CA ASN A 11 -4.33 4.82 3.61
C ASN A 11 -5.35 3.85 3.02
N ILE A 12 -4.99 3.12 1.96
CA ILE A 12 -5.95 2.19 1.36
C ILE A 12 -6.28 0.97 2.22
N PHE A 13 -5.38 0.50 3.07
CA PHE A 13 -5.51 -0.68 3.93
C PHE A 13 -5.48 -0.34 5.42
N THR A 14 -5.21 0.92 5.76
CA THR A 14 -5.16 1.39 7.15
C THR A 14 -6.46 1.05 7.88
N SER A 15 -6.32 0.44 9.05
CA SER A 15 -7.45 0.11 9.93
C SER A 15 -7.81 1.32 10.78
N GLY A 16 -9.08 1.69 10.81
CA GLY A 16 -9.52 2.85 11.54
C GLY A 16 -11.02 2.98 11.65
N ASN A 17 -11.49 4.23 11.77
CA ASN A 17 -12.89 4.56 11.90
C ASN A 17 -13.63 4.84 10.59
N MET A 18 -12.96 4.63 9.46
CA MET A 18 -13.49 4.85 8.12
C MET A 18 -13.85 6.31 7.82
N LEU A 19 -13.34 7.26 8.63
CA LEU A 19 -13.45 8.70 8.38
C LEU A 19 -12.16 9.24 7.77
N SER A 20 -12.29 10.25 6.92
CA SER A 20 -11.15 10.99 6.37
C SER A 20 -10.75 12.17 7.26
N TYR A 21 -9.46 12.46 7.32
CA TYR A 21 -8.87 13.65 7.92
C TYR A 21 -7.79 14.22 6.98
N PRO A 22 -7.37 15.49 7.13
CA PRO A 22 -6.25 16.01 6.34
C PRO A 22 -5.03 15.10 6.46
N ALA A 23 -4.59 14.57 5.32
CA ALA A 23 -3.48 13.62 5.19
C ALA A 23 -3.66 12.26 5.90
N GLY A 24 -4.89 11.83 6.21
CA GLY A 24 -5.12 10.47 6.72
C GLY A 24 -6.55 9.95 6.58
N GLY A 25 -6.72 8.67 6.85
CA GLY A 25 -8.01 8.00 6.78
C GLY A 25 -7.87 6.50 6.98
N SER A 26 -8.96 5.78 6.81
CA SER A 26 -8.98 4.32 6.90
C SER A 26 -10.13 3.75 6.07
N THR A 27 -10.00 2.48 5.69
CA THR A 27 -11.00 1.77 4.86
C THR A 27 -11.45 0.45 5.47
N ASN A 28 -10.64 -0.11 6.39
CA ASN A 28 -10.85 -1.43 6.98
C ASN A 28 -10.97 -2.56 5.94
N ILE A 29 -10.19 -2.50 4.84
CA ILE A 29 -10.21 -3.58 3.84
C ILE A 29 -9.79 -4.92 4.42
N TYR A 30 -8.88 -4.96 5.39
CA TYR A 30 -8.39 -6.20 6.00
C TYR A 30 -8.63 -6.22 7.51
N MET A 31 -9.25 -7.30 7.99
CA MET A 31 -9.40 -7.61 9.41
C MET A 31 -9.20 -9.10 9.66
N GLU A 32 -8.81 -9.51 10.87
CA GLU A 32 -8.78 -10.91 11.30
C GLU A 32 -9.76 -11.14 12.46
N ASN A 33 -10.41 -12.31 12.52
CA ASN A 33 -11.07 -12.74 13.77
C ASN A 33 -10.07 -13.33 14.77
N GLU A 34 -10.56 -13.74 15.94
CA GLU A 34 -9.75 -14.35 17.01
C GLU A 34 -8.96 -15.60 16.55
N ASP A 35 -9.48 -16.36 15.57
CA ASP A 35 -8.82 -17.53 14.99
C ASP A 35 -7.74 -17.17 13.96
N GLY A 36 -7.53 -15.87 13.67
CA GLY A 36 -6.60 -15.37 12.67
C GLY A 36 -7.09 -15.53 11.22
N ARG A 37 -8.39 -15.79 11.01
CA ARG A 37 -9.01 -15.86 9.68
C ARG A 37 -9.29 -14.44 9.18
N ALA A 38 -8.83 -14.14 7.97
CA ALA A 38 -9.02 -12.85 7.33
C ALA A 38 -10.46 -12.64 6.82
N TYR A 39 -10.95 -11.41 6.97
CA TYR A 39 -12.19 -10.87 6.42
C TYR A 39 -11.86 -9.62 5.61
N TYR A 40 -12.60 -9.44 4.51
CA TYR A 40 -12.37 -8.34 3.58
C TYR A 40 -13.63 -7.51 3.40
N SER A 41 -13.52 -6.18 3.51
CA SER A 41 -14.62 -5.24 3.29
C SER A 41 -14.23 -4.18 2.27
N PHE A 42 -15.02 -4.04 1.20
CA PHE A 42 -14.76 -3.05 0.15
C PHE A 42 -15.71 -1.86 0.19
N GLU A 43 -16.56 -1.76 1.22
CA GLU A 43 -17.64 -0.76 1.27
C GLU A 43 -17.13 0.69 1.11
N ILE A 44 -16.05 1.03 1.83
CA ILE A 44 -15.51 2.39 1.83
C ILE A 44 -14.73 2.68 0.56
N ILE A 45 -13.87 1.75 0.13
CA ILE A 45 -13.05 1.94 -1.07
C ILE A 45 -13.90 1.98 -2.34
N ASP A 46 -15.00 1.22 -2.40
CA ASP A 46 -15.95 1.30 -3.51
C ASP A 46 -16.57 2.69 -3.61
N LYS A 47 -17.02 3.29 -2.50
CA LYS A 47 -17.56 4.66 -2.52
C LYS A 47 -16.53 5.69 -3.02
N ILE A 48 -15.26 5.53 -2.66
CA ILE A 48 -14.18 6.42 -3.08
C ILE A 48 -13.89 6.25 -4.58
N TYR A 49 -13.69 5.02 -5.04
CA TYR A 49 -13.28 4.75 -6.42
C TYR A 49 -14.44 4.81 -7.41
N ASP A 50 -15.67 4.53 -7.01
CA ASP A 50 -16.85 4.84 -7.80
C ASP A 50 -16.88 6.34 -8.10
N ASN A 51 -16.67 7.19 -7.08
CA ASN A 51 -16.65 8.63 -7.28
C ASN A 51 -15.53 9.07 -8.23
N TYR A 52 -14.34 8.49 -8.12
CA TYR A 52 -13.24 8.78 -9.05
C TYR A 52 -13.60 8.40 -10.49
N VAL A 53 -14.05 7.16 -10.69
CA VAL A 53 -14.35 6.60 -12.01
C VAL A 53 -15.53 7.32 -12.67
N GLU A 54 -16.60 7.60 -11.92
CA GLU A 54 -17.79 8.33 -12.42
C GLU A 54 -17.45 9.73 -12.94
N HIS A 55 -16.38 10.36 -12.40
CA HIS A 55 -15.92 11.69 -12.81
C HIS A 55 -14.70 11.65 -13.75
N GLY A 56 -14.33 10.46 -14.25
CA GLY A 56 -13.26 10.29 -15.24
C GLY A 56 -11.84 10.40 -14.66
N PHE A 57 -11.69 10.29 -13.34
CA PHE A 57 -10.38 10.19 -12.69
C PHE A 57 -9.81 8.77 -12.80
N ILE A 58 -8.48 8.68 -12.92
CA ILE A 58 -7.75 7.40 -12.93
C ILE A 58 -6.99 7.25 -11.61
N PRO A 59 -7.27 6.21 -10.80
CA PRO A 59 -6.52 5.94 -9.59
C PRO A 59 -5.05 5.60 -9.85
N ILE A 60 -4.17 6.23 -9.08
CA ILE A 60 -2.86 5.69 -8.71
C ILE A 60 -3.05 5.14 -7.30
N ILE A 61 -3.21 3.82 -7.24
CA ILE A 61 -3.45 3.06 -6.03
C ILE A 61 -2.13 2.94 -5.28
N GLU A 62 -2.06 3.53 -4.10
CA GLU A 62 -0.97 3.26 -3.17
C GLU A 62 -1.34 2.04 -2.31
N LEU A 63 -0.47 1.04 -2.23
CA LEU A 63 -0.67 -0.18 -1.44
C LEU A 63 -0.12 0.06 -0.02
N ASP A 64 -0.87 0.78 0.80
CA ASP A 64 -0.47 1.31 2.12
C ASP A 64 -1.66 1.47 3.10
N PHE A 65 -1.48 1.87 4.36
CA PHE A 65 -0.37 1.40 5.18
C PHE A 65 -0.73 0.03 5.77
N MET A 66 0.04 -0.48 6.73
CA MET A 66 -0.20 -1.84 7.23
C MET A 66 -1.53 -1.92 8.00
N PRO A 67 -2.48 -2.81 7.63
CA PRO A 67 -3.67 -3.04 8.43
C PRO A 67 -3.29 -3.59 9.80
N LEU A 68 -4.02 -3.18 10.82
CA LEU A 68 -3.68 -3.41 12.22
C LEU A 68 -3.57 -4.90 12.56
N ASP A 69 -4.47 -5.73 12.02
CA ASP A 69 -4.41 -7.17 12.25
C ASP A 69 -3.22 -7.85 11.57
N LEU A 70 -2.53 -7.18 10.64
CA LEU A 70 -1.35 -7.72 9.96
C LEU A 70 -0.02 -7.19 10.52
N VAL A 71 -0.05 -6.28 11.49
CA VAL A 71 1.17 -5.82 12.18
C VAL A 71 1.69 -6.89 13.15
N PRO A 72 3.01 -6.96 13.40
CA PRO A 72 3.56 -7.76 14.49
C PRO A 72 2.95 -7.35 15.84
N ASP A 73 2.57 -8.33 16.67
CA ASP A 73 2.06 -8.12 18.03
C ASP A 73 0.81 -7.19 18.13
N SER A 74 -0.22 -7.49 17.34
CA SER A 74 -1.54 -6.83 17.43
C SER A 74 -2.40 -7.26 18.64
N LYS A 75 -1.99 -8.34 19.34
CA LYS A 75 -2.81 -9.00 20.39
C LYS A 75 -3.02 -8.20 21.68
N ASP A 76 -2.23 -7.14 21.91
CA ASP A 76 -2.36 -6.29 23.11
C ASP A 76 -3.46 -5.24 23.01
N LEU A 77 -4.25 -5.27 21.94
CA LEU A 77 -5.37 -4.35 21.78
C LEU A 77 -6.65 -5.01 22.35
N SER A 78 -7.27 -4.38 23.34
CA SER A 78 -8.33 -4.91 24.21
C SER A 78 -9.51 -5.58 23.50
N SER A 79 -9.95 -6.73 24.02
CA SER A 79 -11.00 -7.69 23.58
C SER A 79 -12.40 -7.22 23.12
N ASP A 80 -12.65 -5.94 22.83
CA ASP A 80 -13.97 -5.44 22.38
C ASP A 80 -14.13 -5.46 20.84
N TRP A 81 -13.38 -6.35 20.18
CA TRP A 81 -13.19 -6.50 18.73
C TRP A 81 -14.34 -7.25 18.05
N ALA A 82 -15.42 -6.55 17.71
CA ALA A 82 -16.45 -7.10 16.82
C ALA A 82 -16.82 -6.12 15.71
N MET A 83 -16.92 -6.67 14.50
CA MET A 83 -17.25 -6.03 13.22
C MET A 83 -18.02 -4.71 13.33
N GLY A 84 -17.42 -3.62 12.83
CA GLY A 84 -18.12 -2.35 12.56
C GLY A 84 -18.04 -1.27 13.64
N ARG A 85 -16.89 -1.03 14.30
CA ARG A 85 -16.71 0.18 15.14
C ARG A 85 -15.51 1.04 14.78
N ASP A 86 -15.76 2.34 14.90
CA ASP A 86 -14.87 3.49 14.93
C ASP A 86 -13.74 3.30 15.96
N VAL A 87 -12.47 3.18 15.53
CA VAL A 87 -11.31 3.09 16.44
C VAL A 87 -10.96 4.43 17.10
N GLY A 88 -11.85 5.41 17.03
CA GLY A 88 -11.56 6.82 17.25
C GLY A 88 -10.78 7.41 16.08
N HIS A 89 -10.21 8.60 16.28
CA HIS A 89 -8.99 8.92 15.55
C HIS A 89 -8.05 7.73 15.74
N GLU A 90 -7.44 7.22 14.66
CA GLU A 90 -6.15 6.56 14.84
C GLU A 90 -5.34 7.52 15.70
N SER A 91 -5.13 7.18 16.97
CA SER A 91 -4.04 7.85 17.65
C SER A 91 -2.85 7.35 16.87
N TYR A 92 -2.23 8.27 16.15
CA TYR A 92 -0.87 8.28 15.64
C TYR A 92 0.16 7.60 16.60
N GLU A 93 -0.24 7.26 17.84
CA GLU A 93 0.51 6.88 19.03
C GLU A 93 0.98 5.42 19.13
N GLN A 94 0.82 4.57 18.10
CA GLN A 94 1.57 3.29 18.11
C GLN A 94 2.59 3.14 16.98
N ASN A 95 2.59 3.97 15.94
CA ASN A 95 3.49 3.86 14.77
C ASN A 95 3.49 2.47 14.07
N LYS A 96 2.55 1.57 14.41
CA LYS A 96 2.56 0.17 13.96
C LYS A 96 2.19 0.00 12.49
N TRP A 97 1.40 0.91 11.92
CA TRP A 97 1.07 0.91 10.49
C TRP A 97 2.30 1.06 9.58
N LYS A 98 3.45 1.48 10.14
CA LYS A 98 4.75 1.64 9.45
C LYS A 98 5.56 0.35 9.40
N LEU A 99 5.13 -0.69 10.12
CA LEU A 99 5.87 -1.94 10.24
C LEU A 99 5.66 -2.83 9.02
N PRO A 100 6.64 -3.68 8.66
CA PRO A 100 6.42 -4.77 7.74
C PRO A 100 5.34 -5.74 8.26
N PRO A 101 4.67 -6.50 7.38
CA PRO A 101 3.63 -7.43 7.79
C PRO A 101 4.22 -8.56 8.63
N LYS A 102 3.46 -9.01 9.64
CA LYS A 102 3.79 -10.24 10.41
C LYS A 102 3.80 -11.49 9.53
N ASP A 103 3.06 -11.45 8.42
CA ASP A 103 2.94 -12.53 7.44
C ASP A 103 2.84 -11.96 6.02
N TYR A 104 3.93 -12.11 5.24
CA TYR A 104 4.01 -11.65 3.86
C TYR A 104 3.06 -12.41 2.92
N LYS A 105 2.69 -13.67 3.21
CA LYS A 105 1.72 -14.42 2.41
C LYS A 105 0.30 -13.87 2.60
N LYS A 106 -0.06 -13.45 3.81
CA LYS A 106 -1.31 -12.73 4.06
C LYS A 106 -1.33 -11.35 3.39
N TRP A 107 -0.21 -10.63 3.37
CA TRP A 107 -0.06 -9.40 2.58
C TRP A 107 -0.29 -9.64 1.08
N GLN A 108 0.36 -10.66 0.50
CA GLN A 108 0.15 -11.06 -0.90
C GLN A 108 -1.32 -11.42 -1.17
N GLN A 109 -1.96 -12.18 -0.27
CA GLN A 109 -3.36 -12.54 -0.41
C GLN A 109 -4.30 -11.33 -0.36
N LEU A 110 -4.03 -10.37 0.53
CA LEU A 110 -4.77 -9.10 0.60
C LEU A 110 -4.72 -8.36 -0.74
N ILE A 111 -3.53 -8.16 -1.30
CA ILE A 111 -3.37 -7.46 -2.59
C ILE A 111 -4.06 -8.24 -3.71
N GLU A 112 -3.93 -9.57 -3.76
CA GLU A 112 -4.54 -10.40 -4.80
C GLU A 112 -6.08 -10.31 -4.74
N ILE A 113 -6.65 -10.39 -3.55
CA ILE A 113 -8.10 -10.26 -3.33
C ILE A 113 -8.59 -8.86 -3.70
N PHE A 114 -7.85 -7.82 -3.29
CA PHE A 114 -8.20 -6.44 -3.59
C PHE A 114 -8.13 -6.15 -5.09
N ALA A 115 -7.05 -6.54 -5.77
CA ALA A 115 -6.92 -6.35 -7.22
C ALA A 115 -7.98 -7.13 -8.03
N ASN A 116 -8.33 -8.35 -7.60
CA ASN A 116 -9.46 -9.09 -8.19
C ASN A 116 -10.79 -8.36 -8.00
N HIS A 117 -11.03 -7.81 -6.80
CA HIS A 117 -12.25 -7.04 -6.53
C HIS A 117 -12.35 -5.82 -7.44
N LEU A 118 -11.28 -5.03 -7.55
CA LEU A 118 -11.22 -3.88 -8.46
C LEU A 118 -11.47 -4.30 -9.90
N TYR A 119 -10.83 -5.37 -10.37
CA TYR A 119 -11.03 -5.85 -11.73
C TYR A 119 -12.45 -6.35 -11.97
N GLY A 120 -13.05 -7.04 -11.01
CA GLY A 120 -14.44 -7.47 -11.07
C GLY A 120 -15.42 -6.31 -11.10
N ARG A 121 -15.15 -5.24 -10.35
CA ARG A 121 -16.02 -4.06 -10.25
C ARG A 121 -15.90 -3.11 -11.44
N TYR A 122 -14.68 -2.79 -11.85
CA TYR A 122 -14.39 -1.74 -12.84
C TYR A 122 -14.02 -2.30 -14.22
N GLY A 123 -13.70 -3.60 -14.32
CA GLY A 123 -13.37 -4.27 -15.58
C GLY A 123 -12.02 -3.84 -16.17
N GLU A 124 -11.94 -3.88 -17.50
CA GLU A 124 -10.70 -3.65 -18.27
C GLU A 124 -10.04 -2.29 -18.01
N GLN A 125 -10.78 -1.29 -17.53
CA GLN A 125 -10.22 0.04 -17.26
C GLN A 125 -9.12 0.01 -16.19
N VAL A 126 -9.12 -0.98 -15.28
CA VAL A 126 -8.10 -1.15 -14.24
C VAL A 126 -6.70 -1.36 -14.85
N GLN A 127 -6.60 -1.88 -16.08
CA GLN A 127 -5.31 -1.97 -16.78
C GLN A 127 -4.65 -0.61 -17.02
N ASN A 128 -5.42 0.48 -17.01
CA ASN A 128 -4.90 1.83 -17.15
C ASN A 128 -4.46 2.44 -15.81
N TRP A 129 -4.84 1.84 -14.68
CA TRP A 129 -4.51 2.30 -13.34
C TRP A 129 -3.07 1.91 -12.97
N TYR A 130 -2.61 2.39 -11.83
CA TYR A 130 -1.26 2.16 -11.32
C TYR A 130 -1.32 1.61 -9.91
N PHE A 131 -0.54 0.58 -9.60
CA PHE A 131 -0.34 0.07 -8.25
C PHE A 131 1.06 0.48 -7.77
N GLU A 132 1.14 1.48 -6.90
CA GLU A 132 2.37 1.94 -6.25
C GLU A 132 2.53 1.23 -4.90
N VAL A 133 3.69 0.63 -4.65
CA VAL A 133 3.94 -0.06 -3.38
C VAL A 133 4.47 0.93 -2.35
N TRP A 134 3.68 1.14 -1.28
CA TRP A 134 4.03 1.97 -0.12
C TRP A 134 4.27 3.46 -0.40
N ASN A 135 4.74 4.17 0.63
CA ASN A 135 5.12 5.57 0.57
C ASN A 135 6.38 5.88 1.39
N GLU A 136 7.32 6.61 0.76
CA GLU A 136 8.56 7.11 1.36
C GLU A 136 9.24 6.11 2.31
N PRO A 137 9.50 4.85 1.90
CA PRO A 137 10.05 3.82 2.78
C PRO A 137 11.48 4.12 3.25
N ASN A 138 12.13 5.13 2.67
CA ASN A 138 13.39 5.67 3.13
C ASN A 138 13.29 6.57 4.37
N LEU A 139 12.08 6.92 4.82
CA LEU A 139 11.85 7.73 6.01
C LEU A 139 11.23 6.89 7.13
N THR A 140 11.81 6.95 8.33
CA THR A 140 11.28 6.29 9.53
C THR A 140 9.88 6.77 9.93
N ASN A 141 9.46 7.92 9.38
CA ASN A 141 8.10 8.43 9.52
C ASN A 141 7.05 7.58 8.78
N TYR A 142 7.44 6.79 7.79
CA TYR A 142 6.52 5.98 6.98
C TYR A 142 6.88 4.50 6.93
N TRP A 143 8.13 4.12 7.23
CA TRP A 143 8.56 2.73 7.23
C TRP A 143 9.56 2.45 8.35
N LEU A 144 9.29 1.43 9.14
CA LEU A 144 10.15 0.98 10.24
C LEU A 144 10.91 -0.33 9.92
N GLY A 145 10.71 -0.87 8.71
CA GLY A 145 11.49 -2.01 8.21
C GLY A 145 12.81 -1.59 7.58
N SER A 146 13.60 -2.58 7.17
CA SER A 146 14.80 -2.37 6.35
C SER A 146 14.45 -2.18 4.86
N VAL A 147 15.45 -1.84 4.04
CA VAL A 147 15.34 -1.90 2.57
C VAL A 147 15.02 -3.32 2.12
N GLU A 148 15.59 -4.34 2.79
CA GLU A 148 15.33 -5.75 2.51
C GLU A 148 13.86 -6.11 2.75
N ASP A 149 13.29 -5.65 3.87
CA ASP A 149 11.87 -5.85 4.18
C ASP A 149 10.98 -5.19 3.12
N TYR A 150 11.34 -4.00 2.65
CA TYR A 150 10.61 -3.32 1.58
C TYR A 150 10.72 -4.08 0.25
N CYS A 151 11.91 -4.54 -0.14
CA CYS A 151 12.10 -5.35 -1.34
C CYS A 151 11.27 -6.65 -1.29
N LYS A 152 11.21 -7.28 -0.11
CA LYS A 152 10.35 -8.45 0.12
C LYS A 152 8.87 -8.10 0.03
N LEU A 153 8.43 -6.96 0.58
CA LEU A 153 7.06 -6.46 0.47
C LEU A 153 6.69 -6.24 -1.00
N TYR A 154 7.60 -5.62 -1.76
CA TYR A 154 7.45 -5.36 -3.18
C TYR A 154 7.29 -6.65 -4.00
N ASP A 155 8.15 -7.65 -3.79
CA ASP A 155 8.07 -8.92 -4.53
C ASP A 155 6.73 -9.64 -4.31
N TYR A 156 6.25 -9.69 -3.06
CA TYR A 156 4.96 -10.28 -2.72
C TYR A 156 3.78 -9.49 -3.32
N SER A 157 3.92 -8.17 -3.45
CA SER A 157 2.93 -7.30 -4.09
C SER A 157 2.89 -7.50 -5.61
N VAL A 158 4.05 -7.60 -6.26
CA VAL A 158 4.17 -7.88 -7.70
C VAL A 158 3.55 -9.23 -8.04
N GLU A 159 3.86 -10.27 -7.28
CA GLU A 159 3.30 -11.59 -7.50
C GLU A 159 1.77 -11.62 -7.35
N ALA A 160 1.22 -10.88 -6.39
CA ALA A 160 -0.22 -10.73 -6.24
C ALA A 160 -0.86 -10.05 -7.46
N ILE A 161 -0.35 -8.87 -7.84
CA ILE A 161 -0.90 -8.07 -8.95
C ILE A 161 -0.80 -8.82 -10.28
N LYS A 162 0.36 -9.39 -10.60
CA LYS A 162 0.60 -10.06 -11.88
C LYS A 162 -0.13 -11.40 -12.01
N ARG A 163 -0.50 -12.03 -10.89
CA ARG A 163 -1.36 -13.21 -10.88
C ARG A 163 -2.80 -12.88 -11.27
N VAL A 164 -3.31 -11.71 -10.84
CA VAL A 164 -4.65 -11.24 -11.24
C VAL A 164 -4.66 -10.88 -12.72
N ASN A 165 -3.75 -10.01 -13.15
CA ASN A 165 -3.62 -9.63 -14.54
C ASN A 165 -2.19 -9.15 -14.84
N LYS A 166 -1.51 -9.81 -15.77
CA LYS A 166 -0.12 -9.49 -16.14
C LYS A 166 0.04 -8.08 -16.70
N SER A 167 -1.03 -7.50 -17.25
CA SER A 167 -1.05 -6.15 -17.81
C SER A 167 -1.21 -5.05 -16.76
N PHE A 168 -1.53 -5.37 -15.50
CA PHE A 168 -1.64 -4.35 -14.44
C PHE A 168 -0.27 -3.76 -14.13
N LYS A 169 -0.19 -2.43 -14.05
CA LYS A 169 1.06 -1.71 -13.84
C LYS A 169 1.37 -1.64 -12.36
N ILE A 170 2.56 -2.09 -11.95
CA ILE A 170 3.04 -2.01 -10.58
C ILE A 170 4.43 -1.37 -10.52
N GLY A 171 4.69 -0.57 -9.50
CA GLY A 171 5.92 0.19 -9.37
C GLY A 171 6.15 0.74 -7.97
N GLY A 172 7.27 1.46 -7.84
CA GLY A 172 7.78 2.01 -6.58
C GLY A 172 9.16 2.64 -6.80
N PRO A 173 9.95 2.95 -5.75
CA PRO A 173 9.67 2.71 -4.34
C PRO A 173 9.00 3.88 -3.61
N ALA A 174 8.47 4.87 -4.34
CA ALA A 174 7.85 6.06 -3.77
C ALA A 174 8.76 6.81 -2.76
N THR A 175 10.08 6.78 -2.99
CA THR A 175 11.05 7.40 -2.07
C THR A 175 10.88 8.92 -1.98
N SER A 176 11.24 9.51 -0.85
CA SER A 176 11.35 10.97 -0.74
C SER A 176 12.52 11.54 -1.55
N ASP A 177 12.63 12.86 -1.58
CA ASP A 177 13.69 13.65 -2.24
C ASP A 177 15.12 13.33 -1.77
N ILE A 178 15.29 12.79 -0.58
CA ILE A 178 16.58 12.35 -0.01
C ILE A 178 16.78 10.82 -0.07
N GLY A 179 15.95 10.11 -0.84
CA GLY A 179 15.92 8.64 -0.89
C GLY A 179 16.81 7.97 -1.94
N THR A 180 17.77 8.67 -2.55
CA THR A 180 18.58 8.16 -3.68
C THR A 180 19.25 6.82 -3.40
N GLU A 181 19.80 6.62 -2.20
CA GLU A 181 20.46 5.36 -1.84
C GLU A 181 19.46 4.21 -1.71
N PHE A 182 18.29 4.47 -1.11
CA PHE A 182 17.19 3.50 -1.03
C PHE A 182 16.71 3.11 -2.42
N LEU A 183 16.51 4.11 -3.30
CA LEU A 183 16.12 3.88 -4.70
C LEU A 183 17.16 3.02 -5.43
N LYS A 184 18.46 3.30 -5.26
CA LYS A 184 19.52 2.49 -5.86
C LYS A 184 19.46 1.04 -5.40
N GLN A 185 19.37 0.80 -4.09
CA GLN A 185 19.30 -0.57 -3.55
C GLN A 185 18.04 -1.33 -4.02
N PHE A 186 16.90 -0.63 -4.12
CA PHE A 186 15.69 -1.19 -4.69
C PHE A 186 15.87 -1.54 -6.18
N LEU A 187 16.48 -0.67 -6.99
CA LEU A 187 16.76 -0.94 -8.40
C LEU A 187 17.74 -2.11 -8.57
N ASP A 188 18.76 -2.20 -7.72
CA ASP A 188 19.69 -3.34 -7.67
C ASP A 188 18.92 -4.64 -7.36
N HIS A 189 17.96 -4.62 -6.42
CA HIS A 189 17.09 -5.76 -6.10
C HIS A 189 16.22 -6.20 -7.28
N VAL A 190 15.43 -5.29 -7.87
CA VAL A 190 14.47 -5.66 -8.93
C VAL A 190 15.14 -6.04 -10.25
N THR A 191 16.41 -5.69 -10.47
CA THR A 191 17.15 -6.06 -11.68
C THR A 191 18.05 -7.28 -11.50
N SER A 192 18.69 -7.41 -10.33
CA SER A 192 19.79 -8.35 -10.12
C SER A 192 19.67 -9.12 -8.79
N GLY A 193 18.81 -8.68 -7.88
CA GLY A 193 18.52 -9.35 -6.63
C GLY A 193 17.73 -10.65 -6.81
N LYS A 194 17.60 -11.39 -5.73
CA LYS A 194 16.82 -12.63 -5.72
C LYS A 194 15.39 -12.33 -5.26
N ASN A 195 14.40 -12.67 -6.08
CA ASN A 195 13.00 -12.48 -5.74
C ASN A 195 12.59 -13.39 -4.58
N TYR A 196 11.97 -12.82 -3.54
CA TYR A 196 11.61 -13.51 -2.30
C TYR A 196 10.44 -14.50 -2.43
N VAL A 197 9.72 -14.51 -3.56
CA VAL A 197 8.61 -15.42 -3.85
C VAL A 197 9.03 -16.50 -4.85
N THR A 198 9.60 -16.10 -5.99
CA THR A 198 9.91 -17.02 -7.10
C THR A 198 11.29 -17.65 -6.97
N ASN A 199 12.18 -17.07 -6.15
CA ASN A 199 13.61 -17.39 -6.08
C ASN A 199 14.40 -17.11 -7.37
N GLU A 200 13.78 -16.50 -8.38
CA GLU A 200 14.44 -16.09 -9.62
C GLU A 200 15.21 -14.77 -9.43
N THR A 201 15.99 -14.38 -10.43
CA THR A 201 16.70 -13.09 -10.44
C THR A 201 15.80 -11.99 -10.98
N GLY A 202 15.70 -10.89 -10.22
CA GLY A 202 14.91 -9.71 -10.54
C GLY A 202 13.42 -9.86 -10.24
N THR A 203 12.71 -8.73 -10.30
CA THR A 203 11.27 -8.63 -10.05
C THR A 203 10.67 -7.67 -11.08
N ALA A 204 9.48 -7.97 -11.58
CA ALA A 204 8.82 -7.10 -12.54
C ALA A 204 8.56 -5.69 -11.97
N ILE A 205 8.77 -4.68 -12.80
CA ILE A 205 8.53 -3.28 -12.50
C ILE A 205 8.07 -2.57 -13.78
N ASP A 206 6.94 -1.87 -13.71
CA ASP A 206 6.35 -1.16 -14.86
C ASP A 206 6.64 0.35 -14.79
N PHE A 207 6.90 0.89 -13.61
CA PHE A 207 7.25 2.30 -13.41
C PHE A 207 8.09 2.51 -12.14
N ILE A 208 8.83 3.61 -12.12
CA ILE A 208 9.57 4.09 -10.95
C ILE A 208 8.86 5.34 -10.43
N SER A 209 8.70 5.44 -9.11
CA SER A 209 8.13 6.61 -8.46
C SER A 209 9.00 7.13 -7.33
N PHE A 210 8.97 8.45 -7.14
CA PHE A 210 9.66 9.19 -6.09
C PHE A 210 9.00 10.55 -5.93
N HIS A 211 9.20 11.17 -4.78
CA HIS A 211 8.73 12.50 -4.46
C HIS A 211 9.85 13.52 -4.57
N THR A 212 9.49 14.73 -4.99
CA THR A 212 10.35 15.89 -4.93
C THR A 212 9.63 16.99 -4.17
N LYS A 213 10.35 17.62 -3.23
CA LYS A 213 9.83 18.73 -2.43
C LYS A 213 10.75 19.92 -2.68
N GLY A 214 10.18 21.12 -2.79
CA GLY A 214 10.91 22.35 -3.10
C GLY A 214 11.51 23.07 -1.90
N ILE A 215 11.67 22.41 -0.74
CA ILE A 215 12.15 23.05 0.48
C ILE A 215 13.68 23.07 0.47
N VAL A 216 14.25 24.27 0.38
CA VAL A 216 15.66 24.51 0.70
C VAL A 216 15.76 24.54 2.23
N MET A 217 16.43 23.56 2.83
CA MET A 217 16.86 23.67 4.22
C MET A 217 17.98 24.71 4.27
N GLU A 218 17.63 25.99 4.36
CA GLU A 218 18.58 26.99 4.86
C GLU A 218 18.91 26.59 6.30
N ILE A 219 20.07 25.99 6.48
CA ILE A 219 20.70 25.89 7.79
C ILE A 219 20.95 27.33 8.20
N LEU A 220 20.07 27.86 9.05
CA LEU A 220 20.34 29.11 9.76
C LEU A 220 21.48 28.80 10.74
N ASP A 221 22.67 29.31 10.42
CA ASP A 221 23.83 29.38 11.32
C ASP A 221 23.54 30.25 12.56
#